data_AF-A0A553GMI0-F1
#
_entry.id   AF-A0A553GMI0-F1
#
_cell.length_a   1.000
_cell.length_b   1.000
_cell.length_c   1.000
_cell.angle_alpha   90.00
_cell.angle_beta   90.00
_cell.angle_gamma   90.00
#
_symmetry.space_group_name_H-M   'P 1'
#
loop_
_entity.id
_entity.type
_entity.pdbx_description
1 polymer ?
#
loop_
_entity_poly.entity_id
_entity_poly.type
_entity_poly.pdbx_seq_one_letter_code
_entity_poly.pdbx_strand_id
1 'polypeptide(L)'
;MKLTIKNYKEATKDIDFSQLPEAAREAHKEFDAFADFYSDDKDIKEMLDNHFKIVEPYINVKRFPELPFDHPLNILDKESGQYKEALKEYRDSKKKPKATTKSSNKKPVAKRTSSPKKATSKTVKRKPNEVPLMPLEVKIIKRYLNMHGKKVTERQVSLLYKVIQKAATEKTIRQSSKYAEEIKKIGNDLARTYKEMGSSCTFEVPNSMYFKLKNIVDSYGVTPAVSLIKRFINLYGNITIDKAKRLLTSIKNAKKNGKVTSSDRAYDRINQVQKHLEDYLDSDKLLVTNIQLNGLKGVAGLGK
;
A
#
# COMPACT_ATOMS: atom_id res chain seq x y z
N MET A 1 -29.28 7.52 -20.16
CA MET A 1 -30.44 6.61 -20.02
C MET A 1 -30.58 6.33 -18.53
N LYS A 2 -31.78 6.37 -17.96
CA LYS A 2 -31.98 6.13 -16.53
C LYS A 2 -32.08 4.63 -16.25
N LEU A 3 -31.28 4.13 -15.31
CA LEU A 3 -31.27 2.74 -14.90
C LEU A 3 -32.34 2.49 -13.84
N THR A 4 -32.91 1.30 -13.90
CA THR A 4 -33.92 0.77 -13.00
C THR A 4 -33.71 -0.73 -12.86
N ILE A 5 -34.30 -1.32 -11.83
CA ILE A 5 -34.20 -2.77 -11.60
C ILE A 5 -34.61 -3.61 -12.82
N LYS A 6 -35.57 -3.12 -13.62
CA LYS A 6 -36.13 -3.84 -14.78
C LYS A 6 -35.26 -3.76 -16.03
N ASN A 7 -34.57 -2.65 -16.26
CA ASN A 7 -33.79 -2.43 -17.50
C ASN A 7 -32.27 -2.59 -17.30
N TYR A 8 -31.80 -2.81 -16.07
CA TYR A 8 -30.38 -2.85 -15.74
C TYR A 8 -29.63 -3.95 -16.51
N LYS A 9 -30.14 -5.19 -16.52
CA LYS A 9 -29.49 -6.33 -17.19
C LYS A 9 -29.36 -6.13 -18.70
N GLU A 10 -30.37 -5.52 -19.32
CA GLU A 10 -30.37 -5.24 -20.75
C GLU A 10 -29.45 -4.06 -21.09
N ALA A 11 -29.51 -2.97 -20.31
CA ALA A 11 -28.73 -1.76 -20.55
C ALA A 11 -27.22 -1.97 -20.33
N THR A 12 -26.83 -3.00 -19.57
CA THR A 12 -25.43 -3.28 -19.20
C THR A 12 -24.79 -4.43 -19.96
N LYS A 13 -25.52 -5.10 -20.85
CA LYS A 13 -25.09 -6.32 -21.55
C LYS A 13 -23.79 -6.15 -22.36
N ASP A 14 -23.59 -4.96 -22.93
CA ASP A 14 -22.44 -4.65 -23.79
C ASP A 14 -21.32 -3.89 -23.05
N ILE A 15 -21.38 -3.82 -21.71
CA ILE A 15 -20.41 -3.10 -20.89
C ILE A 15 -19.39 -4.08 -20.32
N ASP A 16 -18.11 -3.81 -20.56
CA ASP A 16 -17.02 -4.52 -19.89
C ASP A 16 -16.74 -3.91 -18.51
N PHE A 17 -17.37 -4.48 -17.47
CA PHE A 17 -17.20 -4.06 -16.07
C PHE A 17 -15.79 -4.26 -15.52
N SER A 18 -14.92 -5.03 -16.20
CA SER A 18 -13.53 -5.24 -15.77
C SER A 18 -12.67 -3.98 -15.93
N GLN A 19 -13.06 -3.10 -16.85
CA GLN A 19 -12.38 -1.84 -17.18
C GLN A 19 -12.96 -0.63 -16.43
N LEU A 20 -13.97 -0.85 -15.58
CA LEU A 20 -14.61 0.21 -14.80
C LEU A 20 -13.90 0.45 -13.46
N PRO A 21 -14.07 1.64 -12.87
CA PRO A 21 -13.64 1.91 -11.50
C PRO A 21 -14.15 0.86 -10.51
N GLU A 22 -13.37 0.62 -9.46
CA GLU A 22 -13.63 -0.40 -8.44
C GLU A 22 -15.06 -0.34 -7.89
N ALA A 23 -15.58 0.87 -7.64
CA ALA A 23 -16.94 1.08 -7.18
C ALA A 23 -18.01 0.53 -8.14
N ALA A 24 -17.88 0.75 -9.45
CA ALA A 24 -18.84 0.25 -10.44
C ALA A 24 -18.71 -1.26 -10.65
N ARG A 25 -17.49 -1.78 -10.54
CA ARG A 25 -17.19 -3.22 -10.66
C ARG A 25 -17.72 -4.01 -9.47
N GLU A 26 -17.51 -3.52 -8.24
CA GLU A 26 -18.04 -4.15 -7.03
C GLU A 26 -19.56 -4.10 -7.01
N ALA A 27 -20.14 -2.94 -7.33
CA ALA A 27 -21.58 -2.79 -7.31
C ALA A 27 -22.29 -3.67 -8.37
N HIS A 28 -21.67 -3.91 -9.55
CA HIS A 28 -22.20 -4.85 -10.53
C HIS A 28 -22.18 -6.31 -10.03
N LYS A 29 -21.16 -6.73 -9.28
CA LYS A 29 -21.06 -8.09 -8.73
C LYS A 29 -22.18 -8.41 -7.74
N GLU A 30 -22.58 -7.42 -6.96
CA GLU A 30 -23.57 -7.58 -5.90
C GLU A 30 -25.01 -7.43 -6.42
N PHE A 31 -25.19 -6.89 -7.63
CA PHE A 31 -26.51 -6.65 -8.21
C PHE A 31 -27.39 -7.92 -8.26
N ASP A 32 -26.89 -9.02 -8.82
CA ASP A 32 -27.67 -10.26 -8.95
C ASP A 32 -28.06 -10.87 -7.60
N ALA A 33 -27.26 -10.65 -6.55
CA ALA A 33 -27.53 -11.18 -5.21
C ALA A 33 -28.64 -10.41 -4.47
N PHE A 34 -28.85 -9.14 -4.82
CA PHE A 34 -29.78 -8.25 -4.12
C PHE A 34 -30.98 -7.82 -4.96
N ALA A 35 -30.96 -8.06 -6.28
CA ALA A 35 -32.01 -7.62 -7.19
C ALA A 35 -33.41 -8.14 -6.80
N ASP A 36 -33.49 -9.38 -6.31
CA ASP A 36 -34.76 -10.00 -5.93
C ASP A 36 -35.39 -9.33 -4.70
N PHE A 37 -34.57 -8.75 -3.82
CA PHE A 37 -35.02 -8.08 -2.59
C PHE A 37 -35.29 -6.58 -2.78
N TYR A 38 -35.19 -6.07 -4.01
CA TYR A 38 -35.34 -4.63 -4.32
C TYR A 38 -36.68 -4.04 -3.86
N SER A 39 -37.75 -4.86 -3.85
CA SER A 39 -39.09 -4.41 -3.43
C SER A 39 -39.40 -4.73 -1.96
N ASP A 40 -38.58 -5.57 -1.33
CA ASP A 40 -38.86 -6.17 -0.02
C ASP A 40 -38.15 -5.39 1.11
N ASP A 41 -37.02 -4.76 0.81
CA ASP A 41 -36.21 -4.04 1.80
C ASP A 41 -35.84 -2.63 1.31
N LYS A 42 -36.11 -1.63 2.15
CA LYS A 42 -35.86 -0.21 1.86
C LYS A 42 -34.36 0.09 1.75
N ASP A 43 -33.53 -0.55 2.57
CA ASP A 43 -32.08 -0.34 2.59
C ASP A 43 -31.44 -0.98 1.34
N ILE A 44 -31.94 -2.15 0.93
CA ILE A 44 -31.52 -2.80 -0.33
C ILE A 44 -31.93 -1.97 -1.54
N LYS A 45 -33.15 -1.41 -1.52
CA LYS A 45 -33.61 -0.48 -2.56
C LYS A 45 -32.70 0.75 -2.67
N GLU A 46 -32.35 1.38 -1.55
CA GLU A 46 -31.46 2.55 -1.54
C GLU A 46 -30.04 2.21 -2.01
N MET A 47 -29.53 1.04 -1.61
CA MET A 47 -28.24 0.52 -2.09
C MET A 47 -28.24 0.34 -3.62
N LEU A 48 -29.27 -0.30 -4.18
CA LEU A 48 -29.39 -0.54 -5.62
C LEU A 48 -29.66 0.75 -6.41
N ASP A 49 -30.42 1.69 -5.86
CA ASP A 49 -30.62 3.02 -6.45
C ASP A 49 -29.31 3.82 -6.52
N ASN A 50 -28.47 3.74 -5.49
CA ASN A 50 -27.15 4.36 -5.51
C ASN A 50 -26.19 3.68 -6.49
N HIS A 51 -26.28 2.35 -6.62
CA HIS A 51 -25.58 1.60 -7.68
C HIS A 51 -25.97 2.07 -9.08
N PHE A 52 -27.26 2.23 -9.36
CA PHE A 52 -27.72 2.75 -10.65
C PHE A 52 -27.09 4.10 -10.99
N LYS A 53 -27.03 5.04 -10.04
CA LYS A 53 -26.37 6.34 -10.23
C LYS A 53 -24.88 6.22 -10.56
N ILE A 54 -24.20 5.21 -10.05
CA ILE A 54 -22.78 4.97 -10.32
C ILE A 54 -22.59 4.41 -11.74
N VAL A 55 -23.51 3.54 -12.20
CA VAL A 55 -23.39 2.86 -13.50
C VAL A 55 -23.95 3.66 -14.66
N GLU A 56 -24.99 4.48 -14.42
CA GLU A 56 -25.66 5.32 -15.43
C GLU A 56 -24.72 6.15 -16.32
N PRO A 57 -23.67 6.84 -15.79
CA PRO A 57 -22.72 7.60 -16.60
C PRO A 57 -21.94 6.74 -17.59
N TYR A 58 -21.92 5.42 -17.37
CA TYR A 58 -21.18 4.48 -18.21
C TYR A 58 -22.00 3.93 -19.37
N ILE A 59 -23.32 4.13 -19.35
CA ILE A 59 -24.25 3.65 -20.37
C ILE A 59 -24.54 4.80 -21.37
N ASN A 60 -24.48 4.50 -22.68
CA ASN A 60 -24.78 5.43 -23.79
C ASN A 60 -23.75 6.52 -24.14
N VAL A 61 -22.46 6.33 -23.86
CA VAL A 61 -21.44 7.27 -24.36
C VAL A 61 -20.77 6.72 -25.62
N LYS A 62 -21.02 7.35 -26.78
CA LYS A 62 -20.08 7.27 -27.93
C LYS A 62 -18.74 7.84 -27.43
N ARG A 63 -17.79 6.95 -27.12
CA ARG A 63 -16.48 7.22 -26.52
C ARG A 63 -15.39 7.24 -27.57
N PHE A 64 -14.26 7.85 -27.23
CA PHE A 64 -13.04 7.72 -28.02
C PHE A 64 -12.40 6.35 -27.73
N PRO A 65 -12.33 5.41 -28.70
CA PRO A 65 -11.82 4.05 -28.46
C PRO A 65 -10.36 4.01 -28.01
N GLU A 66 -9.61 5.06 -28.32
CA GLU A 66 -8.17 5.17 -28.05
C GLU A 66 -7.85 5.66 -26.63
N LEU A 67 -8.86 6.06 -25.84
CA LEU A 67 -8.67 6.67 -24.52
C LEU A 67 -9.08 5.73 -23.38
N PRO A 68 -8.33 5.70 -22.26
CA PRO A 68 -8.72 4.98 -21.06
C PRO A 68 -10.15 5.35 -20.63
N PHE A 69 -10.84 4.38 -20.03
CA PHE A 69 -12.24 4.55 -19.66
C PHE A 69 -12.46 5.71 -18.67
N ASP A 70 -11.47 5.94 -17.80
CA ASP A 70 -11.48 6.99 -16.79
C ASP A 70 -10.96 8.36 -17.31
N HIS A 71 -10.71 8.48 -18.60
CA HIS A 71 -10.24 9.74 -19.18
C HIS A 71 -11.33 10.81 -19.04
N PRO A 72 -11.00 12.09 -18.72
CA PRO A 72 -12.01 13.14 -18.52
C PRO A 72 -13.02 13.28 -19.67
N LEU A 73 -12.56 13.10 -20.91
CA LEU A 73 -13.41 13.07 -22.11
C LEU A 73 -14.44 11.93 -22.18
N ASN A 74 -14.27 10.89 -21.37
CA ASN A 74 -15.14 9.73 -21.30
C ASN A 74 -16.07 9.75 -20.07
N ILE A 75 -15.86 10.68 -19.12
CA ILE A 75 -16.65 10.80 -17.87
C ILE A 75 -17.44 12.12 -17.82
N LEU A 76 -16.89 13.21 -18.37
CA LEU A 76 -17.52 14.53 -18.30
C LEU A 76 -18.70 14.66 -19.27
N ASP A 77 -19.72 15.40 -18.83
CA ASP A 77 -20.87 15.74 -19.67
C ASP A 77 -20.42 16.57 -20.89
N LYS A 78 -20.88 16.18 -22.09
CA LYS A 78 -20.46 16.75 -23.37
C LYS A 78 -20.80 18.23 -23.50
N GLU A 79 -21.81 18.70 -22.78
CA GLU A 79 -22.23 20.10 -22.77
C GLU A 79 -21.47 20.95 -21.74
N SER A 80 -20.79 20.31 -20.78
CA SER A 80 -20.04 20.99 -19.73
C SER A 80 -18.86 21.80 -20.28
N GLY A 81 -18.57 22.93 -19.64
CA GLY A 81 -17.36 23.72 -19.95
C GLY A 81 -16.07 22.91 -19.79
N GLN A 82 -16.03 22.02 -18.79
CA GLN A 82 -14.89 21.14 -18.51
C GLN A 82 -14.63 20.13 -19.64
N TYR A 83 -15.68 19.59 -20.27
CA TYR A 83 -15.52 18.70 -21.43
C TYR A 83 -14.95 19.46 -22.63
N LYS A 84 -15.39 20.69 -22.88
CA LYS A 84 -14.87 21.53 -23.98
C LYS A 84 -13.39 21.85 -23.80
N GLU A 85 -12.95 22.09 -22.56
CA GLU A 85 -11.54 22.31 -22.21
C GLU A 85 -10.70 21.05 -22.42
N ALA A 86 -11.13 19.91 -21.86
CA ALA A 86 -10.45 18.62 -22.04
C ALA A 86 -10.37 18.20 -23.52
N LEU A 87 -11.37 18.56 -24.34
CA LEU A 87 -11.40 18.23 -25.77
C LEU A 87 -10.43 19.08 -26.56
N LYS A 88 -10.25 20.34 -26.15
CA LYS A 88 -9.27 21.25 -26.73
C LYS A 88 -7.85 20.76 -26.42
N GLU A 89 -7.57 20.41 -25.18
CA GLU A 89 -6.26 19.88 -24.75
C GLU A 89 -5.90 18.57 -25.48
N TYR A 90 -6.85 17.64 -25.61
CA TYR A 90 -6.64 16.40 -26.35
C TYR A 90 -6.33 16.66 -27.84
N ARG A 91 -7.04 17.60 -28.48
CA ARG A 91 -6.81 17.97 -29.89
C ARG A 91 -5.47 18.66 -30.11
N ASP A 92 -5.07 19.51 -29.16
CA ASP A 92 -3.78 20.20 -29.21
C ASP A 92 -2.62 19.21 -29.03
N SER A 93 -2.78 18.17 -28.20
CA SER A 93 -1.80 17.09 -28.03
C SER A 93 -1.59 16.22 -29.29
N LYS A 94 -2.60 16.11 -30.18
CA LYS A 94 -2.53 15.35 -31.44
C LYS A 94 -1.93 16.14 -32.60
N LYS A 95 -1.74 17.46 -32.48
CA LYS A 95 -1.04 18.28 -33.50
C LYS A 95 0.47 18.21 -33.26
N LYS A 96 1.17 17.35 -34.01
CA LYS A 96 2.65 17.33 -34.08
C LYS A 96 3.21 18.74 -34.41
N PRO A 97 4.22 19.24 -33.70
CA PRO A 97 5.08 20.29 -34.24
C PRO A 97 5.91 19.73 -35.40
N LYS A 98 5.78 20.32 -36.59
CA LYS A 98 6.74 20.14 -37.69
C LYS A 98 8.08 20.71 -37.23
N ALA A 99 9.13 19.90 -37.34
CA ALA A 99 10.50 20.31 -37.11
C ALA A 99 10.94 21.38 -38.13
N THR A 100 11.58 22.45 -37.66
CA THR A 100 12.52 23.25 -38.43
C THR A 100 13.74 23.60 -37.59
N THR A 101 14.87 23.11 -38.06
CA THR A 101 16.25 23.45 -37.69
C THR A 101 16.62 24.87 -38.10
N LYS A 102 17.29 25.65 -37.22
CA LYS A 102 18.46 26.51 -37.57
C LYS A 102 19.13 27.15 -36.33
N SER A 103 20.37 26.69 -36.09
CA SER A 103 21.62 27.41 -35.81
C SER A 103 21.71 28.66 -34.89
N SER A 104 22.73 28.60 -34.02
CA SER A 104 23.59 29.66 -33.43
C SER A 104 22.94 30.70 -32.51
N ASN A 105 23.35 30.85 -31.24
CA ASN A 105 24.70 31.32 -30.87
C ASN A 105 25.16 30.88 -29.44
N LYS A 106 26.47 30.66 -29.29
CA LYS A 106 27.26 30.46 -28.04
C LYS A 106 27.16 31.74 -27.16
N LYS A 107 27.30 31.81 -25.83
CA LYS A 107 28.19 31.19 -24.80
C LYS A 107 27.81 31.85 -23.42
N PRO A 108 28.45 31.55 -22.28
CA PRO A 108 28.45 30.33 -21.45
C PRO A 108 27.82 30.55 -20.05
N VAL A 109 27.16 29.55 -19.46
CA VAL A 109 26.93 29.52 -18.00
C VAL A 109 27.72 28.38 -17.38
N ALA A 110 28.50 28.75 -16.37
CA ALA A 110 29.58 28.01 -15.76
C ALA A 110 29.18 26.62 -15.24
N LYS A 111 30.12 25.68 -15.42
CA LYS A 111 30.28 24.49 -14.58
C LYS A 111 30.18 24.90 -13.10
N ARG A 112 29.10 24.50 -12.43
CA ARG A 112 29.13 24.25 -10.99
C ARG A 112 29.10 22.75 -10.76
N THR A 113 30.32 22.24 -10.69
CA THR A 113 30.77 21.11 -9.86
C THR A 113 29.71 20.62 -8.87
N SER A 114 29.28 19.38 -9.07
CA SER A 114 28.67 18.55 -8.03
C SER A 114 29.64 18.44 -6.85
N SER A 115 29.42 19.26 -5.84
CA SER A 115 30.07 19.07 -4.55
C SER A 115 29.57 17.74 -3.96
N PRO A 116 30.49 16.84 -3.58
CA PRO A 116 30.12 15.56 -2.98
C PRO A 116 29.45 15.83 -1.64
N LYS A 117 28.25 15.26 -1.45
CA LYS A 117 27.55 15.29 -0.15
C LYS A 117 28.51 14.76 0.92
N LYS A 118 28.88 15.65 1.85
CA LYS A 118 29.64 15.36 3.05
C LYS A 118 29.08 14.10 3.72
N ALA A 119 30.02 13.21 4.02
CA ALA A 119 29.82 11.99 4.77
C ALA A 119 28.96 12.24 6.01
N THR A 120 27.81 11.57 6.08
CA THR A 120 27.04 11.44 7.30
C THR A 120 27.92 10.78 8.36
N SER A 121 28.08 11.47 9.49
CA SER A 121 28.76 11.00 10.69
C SER A 121 28.39 9.55 10.97
N LYS A 122 29.40 8.71 11.21
CA LYS A 122 29.27 7.31 11.60
C LYS A 122 28.30 7.20 12.79
N THR A 123 27.04 6.89 12.53
CA THR A 123 26.12 6.43 13.55
C THR A 123 26.65 5.10 14.04
N VAL A 124 26.95 5.04 15.35
CA VAL A 124 27.36 3.82 16.04
C VAL A 124 26.32 2.75 15.68
N LYS A 125 26.74 1.74 14.92
CA LYS A 125 25.92 0.59 14.53
C LYS A 125 25.66 -0.23 15.80
N ARG A 126 24.73 0.22 16.64
CA ARG A 126 24.17 -0.62 17.70
C ARG A 126 23.47 -1.76 16.98
N LYS A 127 23.95 -2.99 17.19
CA LYS A 127 23.27 -4.18 16.68
C LYS A 127 21.86 -4.17 17.26
N PRO A 128 20.80 -4.22 16.43
CA PRO A 128 19.45 -4.29 16.94
C PRO A 128 19.31 -5.54 17.84
N ASN A 129 18.50 -5.44 18.88
CA ASN A 129 18.06 -6.64 19.58
C ASN A 129 17.23 -7.45 18.58
N GLU A 130 17.81 -8.55 18.10
CA GLU A 130 17.13 -9.50 17.21
C GLU A 130 16.07 -10.24 18.02
N VAL A 131 14.89 -9.64 18.13
CA VAL A 131 13.76 -10.22 18.84
C VAL A 131 12.90 -10.99 17.84
N PRO A 132 12.45 -12.21 18.19
CA PRO A 132 11.63 -13.05 17.32
C PRO A 132 10.41 -12.32 16.76
N LEU A 133 9.63 -11.76 17.66
CA LEU A 133 8.43 -11.02 17.35
C LEU A 133 8.56 -9.67 18.02
N MET A 134 8.51 -8.61 17.22
CA MET A 134 8.45 -7.26 17.77
C MET A 134 7.29 -7.17 18.77
N PRO A 135 7.53 -6.73 20.01
CA PRO A 135 6.48 -6.64 21.02
C PRO A 135 5.39 -5.67 20.54
N LEU A 136 4.15 -5.89 21.00
CA LEU A 136 2.98 -5.12 20.56
C LEU A 136 3.19 -3.61 20.76
N GLU A 137 3.81 -3.25 21.88
CA GLU A 137 4.23 -1.90 22.22
C GLU A 137 5.06 -1.23 21.13
N VAL A 138 6.13 -1.90 20.69
CA VAL A 138 7.04 -1.36 19.69
C VAL A 138 6.38 -1.33 18.31
N LYS A 139 5.44 -2.24 18.02
CA LYS A 139 4.60 -2.17 16.80
C LYS A 139 3.71 -0.93 16.81
N ILE A 140 3.09 -0.60 17.96
CA ILE A 140 2.27 0.61 18.13
C ILE A 140 3.14 1.85 17.91
N ILE A 141 4.31 1.92 18.57
CA ILE A 141 5.25 3.02 18.43
C ILE A 141 5.70 3.18 16.96
N LYS A 142 6.05 2.08 16.29
CA LYS A 142 6.44 2.09 14.88
C LYS A 142 5.31 2.61 13.97
N ARG A 143 4.07 2.19 14.22
CA ARG A 143 2.91 2.65 13.44
C ARG A 143 2.65 4.13 13.65
N TYR A 144 2.76 4.63 14.88
CA TYR A 144 2.67 6.04 15.22
C TYR A 144 3.77 6.87 14.51
N LEU A 145 5.03 6.44 14.55
CA LEU A 145 6.12 7.12 13.84
C LEU A 145 5.94 7.13 12.31
N ASN A 146 5.32 6.10 11.75
CA ASN A 146 5.06 6.03 10.31
C ASN A 146 4.03 7.05 9.83
N MET A 147 3.22 7.60 10.74
CA MET A 147 2.24 8.66 10.48
C MET A 147 2.90 10.05 10.43
N HIS A 148 4.06 10.22 11.08
CA HIS A 148 4.77 11.49 11.13
C HIS A 148 5.12 12.03 9.73
N GLY A 149 4.76 13.29 9.47
CA GLY A 149 5.03 13.99 8.22
C GLY A 149 4.19 13.52 7.03
N LYS A 150 3.12 12.76 7.27
CA LYS A 150 2.20 12.27 6.24
C LYS A 150 0.81 12.83 6.43
N LYS A 151 0.04 12.87 5.33
CA LYS A 151 -1.42 13.04 5.39
C LYS A 151 -2.04 11.77 5.94
N VAL A 152 -2.72 11.90 7.07
CA VAL A 152 -3.32 10.80 7.82
C VAL A 152 -4.82 11.02 7.87
N THR A 153 -5.59 9.95 7.63
CA THR A 153 -7.05 10.00 7.71
C THR A 153 -7.54 9.73 9.12
N GLU A 154 -8.75 10.22 9.43
CA GLU A 154 -9.44 9.99 10.70
C GLU A 154 -9.48 8.49 11.08
N ARG A 155 -9.77 7.62 10.09
CA ARG A 155 -9.78 6.16 10.25
C ARG A 155 -8.41 5.61 10.69
N GLN A 156 -7.31 6.15 10.21
CA GLN A 156 -5.97 5.66 10.57
C GLN A 156 -5.63 5.99 12.02
N VAL A 157 -5.97 7.21 12.47
CA VAL A 157 -5.80 7.64 13.87
C VAL A 157 -6.70 6.81 14.79
N SER A 158 -7.98 6.66 14.45
CA SER A 158 -8.95 5.92 15.26
C SER A 158 -8.61 4.44 15.38
N LEU A 159 -8.15 3.80 14.30
CA LEU A 159 -7.71 2.40 14.34
C LEU A 159 -6.50 2.20 15.27
N LEU A 160 -5.54 3.12 15.25
CA LEU A 160 -4.37 3.00 16.14
C LEU A 160 -4.77 3.22 17.60
N TYR A 161 -5.63 4.21 17.87
CA TYR A 161 -6.16 4.46 19.20
C TYR A 161 -6.95 3.26 19.75
N LYS A 162 -7.83 2.65 18.93
CA LYS A 162 -8.58 1.44 19.30
C LYS A 162 -7.68 0.25 19.62
N VAL A 163 -6.55 0.10 18.92
CA VAL A 163 -5.56 -0.96 19.24
C VAL A 163 -4.97 -0.75 20.63
N ILE A 164 -4.67 0.49 21.02
CA ILE A 164 -4.16 0.82 22.35
C ILE A 164 -5.23 0.53 23.42
N GLN A 165 -6.48 0.95 23.19
CA GLN A 165 -7.59 0.69 24.11
C GLN A 165 -7.81 -0.82 24.30
N LYS A 166 -7.89 -1.59 23.21
CA LYS A 166 -8.04 -3.04 23.25
C LYS A 166 -6.89 -3.69 24.03
N ALA A 167 -5.65 -3.28 23.77
CA ALA A 167 -4.48 -3.81 24.45
C ALA A 167 -4.48 -3.52 25.97
N ALA A 168 -5.03 -2.37 26.38
CA ALA A 168 -5.23 -2.04 27.78
C ALA A 168 -6.32 -2.90 28.42
N THR A 169 -7.48 -3.06 27.76
CA THR A 169 -8.60 -3.89 28.23
C THR A 169 -8.21 -5.36 28.39
N GLU A 170 -7.47 -5.89 27.42
CA GLU A 170 -6.98 -7.29 27.44
C GLU A 170 -5.76 -7.48 28.37
N LYS A 171 -5.27 -6.41 29.03
CA LYS A 171 -4.07 -6.42 29.88
C LYS A 171 -2.82 -6.95 29.17
N THR A 172 -2.76 -6.83 27.84
CA THR A 172 -1.57 -7.18 27.04
C THR A 172 -0.49 -6.11 27.14
N ILE A 173 -0.90 -4.85 27.34
CA ILE A 173 -0.02 -3.73 27.70
C ILE A 173 -0.40 -3.30 29.12
N ARG A 174 0.36 -3.79 30.10
CA ARG A 174 0.18 -3.45 31.52
C ARG A 174 0.90 -2.15 31.86
N GLN A 175 0.49 -1.47 32.92
CA GLN A 175 1.19 -0.29 33.43
C GLN A 175 2.64 -0.57 33.83
N SER A 176 2.96 -1.81 34.19
CA SER A 176 4.31 -2.28 34.53
C SER A 176 5.16 -2.64 33.31
N SER A 177 4.64 -2.46 32.09
CA SER A 177 5.36 -2.81 30.87
C SER A 177 6.42 -1.77 30.51
N LYS A 178 7.48 -2.20 29.82
CA LYS A 178 8.69 -1.42 29.57
C LYS A 178 8.43 -0.08 28.86
N TYR A 179 7.44 -0.03 27.96
CA TYR A 179 7.10 1.17 27.18
C TYR A 179 5.68 1.68 27.45
N ALA A 180 5.12 1.34 28.61
CA ALA A 180 3.74 1.69 28.97
C ALA A 180 3.51 3.21 29.01
N GLU A 181 4.48 3.97 29.53
CA GLU A 181 4.39 5.43 29.60
C GLU A 181 4.40 6.08 28.22
N GLU A 182 5.25 5.62 27.31
CA GLU A 182 5.31 6.09 25.94
C GLU A 182 4.00 5.81 25.21
N ILE A 183 3.41 4.63 25.41
CA ILE A 183 2.12 4.26 24.81
C ILE A 183 0.99 5.12 25.36
N LYS A 184 1.00 5.44 26.65
CA LYS A 184 0.02 6.35 27.24
C LYS A 184 0.12 7.75 26.62
N LYS A 185 1.33 8.26 26.42
CA LYS A 185 1.56 9.55 25.73
C LYS A 185 1.05 9.51 24.29
N ILE A 186 1.36 8.44 23.55
CA ILE A 186 0.85 8.21 22.20
C ILE A 186 -0.68 8.15 22.17
N GLY A 187 -1.29 7.43 23.12
CA GLY A 187 -2.75 7.31 23.20
C GLY A 187 -3.44 8.65 23.44
N ASN A 188 -2.89 9.47 24.34
CA ASN A 188 -3.40 10.81 24.60
C ASN A 188 -3.27 11.74 23.38
N ASP A 189 -2.13 11.68 22.71
CA ASP A 189 -1.87 12.46 21.50
C ASP A 189 -2.85 12.07 20.37
N LEU A 190 -3.01 10.77 20.11
CA LEU A 190 -3.98 10.25 19.13
C LEU A 190 -5.42 10.63 19.49
N ALA A 191 -5.80 10.58 20.77
CA ALA A 191 -7.13 10.98 21.22
C ALA A 191 -7.37 12.48 21.00
N ARG A 192 -6.35 13.31 21.23
CA ARG A 192 -6.41 14.75 20.97
C ARG A 192 -6.51 15.03 19.48
N THR A 193 -5.64 14.43 18.67
CA THR A 193 -5.67 14.56 17.22
C THR A 193 -7.02 14.11 16.67
N TYR A 194 -7.58 12.99 17.16
CA TYR A 194 -8.88 12.49 16.72
C TYR A 194 -10.02 13.47 16.98
N LYS A 195 -9.99 14.19 18.12
CA LYS A 195 -11.00 15.20 18.46
C LYS A 195 -10.85 16.49 17.66
N GLU A 196 -9.62 16.89 17.38
CA GLU A 196 -9.30 18.14 16.69
C GLU A 196 -9.31 18.00 15.16
N MET A 197 -9.12 16.79 14.64
CA MET A 197 -9.07 16.54 13.20
C MET A 197 -10.47 16.43 12.58
N GLY A 198 -10.61 16.94 11.35
CA GLY A 198 -11.70 16.56 10.46
C GLY A 198 -11.37 15.27 9.70
N SER A 199 -11.63 15.23 8.39
CA SER A 199 -11.43 14.02 7.59
C SER A 199 -9.96 13.57 7.46
N SER A 200 -9.02 14.53 7.43
CA SER A 200 -7.58 14.25 7.36
C SER A 200 -6.74 15.39 7.92
N CYS A 201 -5.57 15.09 8.48
CA CYS A 201 -4.60 16.09 8.92
C CYS A 201 -3.17 15.68 8.55
N THR A 202 -2.26 16.66 8.48
CA THR A 202 -0.82 16.37 8.47
C THR A 202 -0.41 16.03 9.89
N PHE A 203 -0.02 14.78 10.12
CA PHE A 203 0.30 14.31 11.45
C PHE A 203 1.75 14.65 11.81
N GLU A 204 1.94 15.50 12.81
CA GLU A 204 3.26 15.91 13.29
C GLU A 204 3.48 15.45 14.72
N VAL A 205 4.71 15.02 15.00
CA VAL A 205 5.12 14.51 16.30
C VAL A 205 6.24 15.42 16.79
N PRO A 206 6.19 15.91 18.04
CA PRO A 206 7.26 16.71 18.60
C PRO A 206 8.62 16.01 18.48
N ASN A 207 9.65 16.74 18.04
CA ASN A 207 10.99 16.19 17.78
C ASN A 207 11.57 15.41 18.97
N SER A 208 11.38 15.90 20.20
CA SER A 208 11.87 15.23 21.41
C SER A 208 11.25 13.84 21.62
N MET A 209 9.96 13.70 21.32
CA MET A 209 9.23 12.44 21.39
C MET A 209 9.61 11.54 20.20
N TYR A 210 9.70 12.12 19.00
CA TYR A 210 10.10 11.40 17.78
C TYR A 210 11.43 10.67 17.95
N PHE A 211 12.49 11.35 18.43
CA PHE A 211 13.80 10.73 18.59
C PHE A 211 13.81 9.60 19.64
N LYS A 212 13.11 9.79 20.77
CA LYS A 212 12.98 8.77 21.82
C LYS A 212 12.29 7.51 21.28
N LEU A 213 11.14 7.68 20.64
CA LEU A 213 10.37 6.59 20.04
C LEU A 213 11.15 5.91 18.91
N LYS A 214 11.86 6.70 18.09
CA LYS A 214 12.68 6.18 16.99
C LYS A 214 13.82 5.31 17.50
N ASN A 215 14.50 5.72 18.58
CA ASN A 215 15.54 4.91 19.21
C ASN A 215 14.99 3.58 19.75
N ILE A 216 13.77 3.60 20.32
CA ILE A 216 13.09 2.37 20.75
C ILE A 216 12.87 1.47 19.54
N VAL A 217 12.25 1.97 18.46
CA VAL A 217 11.97 1.15 17.27
C VAL A 217 13.25 0.64 16.60
N ASP A 218 14.28 1.48 16.48
CA ASP A 218 15.57 1.12 15.88
C ASP A 218 16.30 0.06 16.72
N SER A 219 16.07 0.02 18.04
CA SER A 219 16.59 -1.05 18.90
C SER A 219 15.94 -2.41 18.64
N TYR A 220 14.73 -2.45 18.06
CA TYR A 220 14.04 -3.69 17.67
C TYR A 220 13.99 -3.79 16.15
N GLY A 221 15.09 -4.26 15.56
CA GLY A 221 15.19 -4.51 14.13
C GLY A 221 14.82 -5.95 13.81
N VAL A 222 13.79 -6.17 12.98
CA VAL A 222 13.71 -7.43 12.23
C VAL A 222 14.80 -7.35 11.18
N THR A 223 15.77 -8.26 11.23
CA THR A 223 16.85 -8.28 10.24
C THR A 223 16.24 -8.38 8.83
N PRO A 224 16.80 -7.68 7.83
CA PRO A 224 16.34 -7.79 6.45
C PRO A 224 16.25 -9.25 6.01
N ALA A 225 17.13 -10.09 6.54
CA ALA A 225 17.14 -11.52 6.28
C ALA A 225 15.86 -12.23 6.76
N VAL A 226 15.50 -12.05 8.03
CA VAL A 226 14.29 -12.65 8.62
C VAL A 226 13.02 -12.12 7.97
N SER A 227 13.00 -10.84 7.58
CA SER A 227 11.87 -10.24 6.87
C SER A 227 11.60 -10.91 5.52
N LEU A 228 12.65 -11.19 4.74
CA LEU A 228 12.54 -11.87 3.44
C LEU A 228 12.11 -13.33 3.59
N ILE A 229 12.66 -14.04 4.58
CA ILE A 229 12.24 -15.41 4.91
C ILE A 229 10.76 -15.45 5.29
N LYS A 230 10.29 -14.51 6.12
CA LYS A 230 8.87 -14.43 6.49
C LYS A 230 7.98 -14.16 5.28
N ARG A 231 8.44 -13.32 4.35
CA ARG A 231 7.73 -13.07 3.09
C ARG A 231 7.62 -14.33 2.24
N PHE A 232 8.66 -15.16 2.19
CA PHE A 232 8.61 -16.47 1.53
C PHE A 232 7.55 -17.39 2.16
N ILE A 233 7.56 -17.52 3.49
CA ILE A 233 6.58 -18.35 4.21
C ILE A 233 5.15 -17.89 3.93
N ASN A 234 4.90 -16.57 3.92
CA ASN A 234 3.58 -16.02 3.63
C ASN A 234 3.14 -16.19 2.16
N LEU A 235 4.07 -16.43 1.25
CA LEU A 235 3.74 -16.79 -0.14
C LEU A 235 3.37 -18.27 -0.28
N TYR A 236 3.74 -19.09 0.71
CA TYR A 236 3.43 -20.51 0.71
C TYR A 236 1.91 -20.73 0.70
N GLY A 237 1.43 -21.56 -0.23
CA GLY A 237 0.00 -21.81 -0.45
C GLY A 237 -0.70 -20.88 -1.46
N ASN A 238 -0.12 -19.72 -1.80
CA ASN A 238 -0.69 -18.75 -2.76
C ASN A 238 0.39 -18.14 -3.69
N ILE A 239 1.43 -18.91 -3.97
CA ILE A 239 2.55 -18.46 -4.79
C ILE A 239 2.10 -18.33 -6.25
N THR A 240 2.60 -17.32 -6.93
CA THR A 240 2.52 -17.21 -8.39
C THR A 240 3.91 -16.94 -8.91
N ILE A 241 4.18 -17.25 -10.18
CA ILE A 241 5.46 -17.01 -10.85
C ILE A 241 5.92 -15.55 -10.65
N ASP A 242 5.01 -14.58 -10.78
CA ASP A 242 5.30 -13.17 -10.56
C ASP A 242 5.69 -12.84 -9.12
N LYS A 243 4.97 -13.40 -8.14
CA LYS A 243 5.28 -13.20 -6.72
C LYS A 243 6.65 -13.81 -6.37
N ALA A 244 6.96 -14.97 -6.93
CA ALA A 244 8.25 -15.63 -6.77
C ALA A 244 9.39 -14.79 -7.39
N LYS A 245 9.25 -14.33 -8.64
CA LYS A 245 10.22 -13.44 -9.32
C LYS A 245 10.46 -12.15 -8.52
N ARG A 246 9.40 -11.52 -8.02
CA ARG A 246 9.49 -10.30 -7.19
C ARG A 246 10.23 -10.54 -5.88
N LEU A 247 9.97 -11.67 -5.22
CA LEU A 247 10.67 -12.02 -3.98
C LEU A 247 12.14 -12.34 -4.25
N LEU A 248 12.44 -13.13 -5.28
CA LEU A 248 13.81 -13.46 -5.67
C LEU A 248 14.62 -12.19 -5.99
N THR A 249 14.02 -11.26 -6.74
CA THR A 249 14.63 -9.95 -7.04
C THR A 249 14.90 -9.17 -5.76
N SER A 250 13.97 -9.21 -4.81
CA SER A 250 14.14 -8.56 -3.49
C SER A 250 15.32 -9.15 -2.72
N ILE A 251 15.49 -10.48 -2.75
CA ILE A 251 16.60 -11.19 -2.11
C ILE A 251 17.94 -10.82 -2.78
N LYS A 252 18.01 -10.89 -4.11
CA LYS A 252 19.21 -10.52 -4.89
C LYS A 252 19.63 -9.08 -4.61
N ASN A 253 18.68 -8.14 -4.58
CA ASN A 253 18.94 -6.74 -4.25
C ASN A 253 19.37 -6.54 -2.79
N ALA A 254 18.82 -7.29 -1.84
CA ALA A 254 19.20 -7.19 -0.44
C ALA A 254 20.65 -7.67 -0.21
N LYS A 255 21.06 -8.76 -0.88
CA LYS A 255 22.44 -9.25 -0.89
C LYS A 255 23.39 -8.26 -1.58
N LYS A 256 23.03 -7.79 -2.78
CA LYS A 256 23.82 -6.81 -3.55
C LYS A 256 24.06 -5.50 -2.79
N ASN A 257 23.05 -5.00 -2.10
CA ASN A 257 23.14 -3.73 -1.36
C ASN A 257 23.73 -3.88 0.06
N GLY A 258 24.24 -5.06 0.42
CA GLY A 258 24.81 -5.31 1.76
C GLY A 258 23.81 -5.23 2.91
N LYS A 259 22.50 -5.33 2.62
CA LYS A 259 21.44 -5.39 3.65
C LYS A 259 21.33 -6.78 4.28
N VAL A 260 21.75 -7.80 3.54
CA VAL A 260 21.89 -9.18 4.00
C VAL A 260 23.33 -9.57 3.78
N THR A 261 24.01 -9.96 4.85
CA THR A 261 25.45 -10.25 4.87
C THR A 261 25.69 -11.64 5.42
N SER A 262 26.83 -12.25 5.07
CA SER A 262 27.19 -13.59 5.55
C SER A 262 27.35 -13.68 7.07
N SER A 263 27.49 -12.54 7.76
CA SER A 263 27.50 -12.47 9.22
C SER A 263 26.11 -12.60 9.86
N ASP A 264 25.03 -12.56 9.08
CA ASP A 264 23.67 -12.70 9.60
C ASP A 264 23.37 -14.16 9.95
N ARG A 265 22.85 -14.41 11.16
CA ARG A 265 22.45 -15.77 11.59
C ARG A 265 21.41 -16.44 10.69
N ALA A 266 20.69 -15.65 9.90
CA ALA A 266 19.66 -16.11 8.98
C ALA A 266 20.15 -16.17 7.51
N TYR A 267 21.45 -15.96 7.25
CA TYR A 267 22.01 -15.92 5.91
C TYR A 267 21.83 -17.24 5.14
N ASP A 268 22.17 -18.37 5.77
CA ASP A 268 22.06 -19.70 5.15
C ASP A 268 20.61 -20.03 4.79
N ARG A 269 19.69 -19.68 5.68
CA ARG A 269 18.25 -19.83 5.46
C ARG A 269 17.76 -18.98 4.28
N ILE A 270 18.32 -17.78 4.10
CA ILE A 270 18.04 -16.97 2.91
C ILE A 270 18.55 -17.63 1.63
N ASN A 271 19.73 -18.25 1.66
CA ASN A 271 20.27 -18.93 0.49
C ASN A 271 19.41 -20.14 0.10
N GLN A 272 18.91 -20.87 1.10
CA GLN A 272 17.92 -21.93 0.87
C GLN A 272 16.66 -21.37 0.22
N VAL A 273 16.07 -20.30 0.77
CA VAL A 273 14.90 -19.64 0.18
C VAL A 273 15.16 -19.16 -1.25
N GLN A 274 16.35 -18.59 -1.52
CA GLN A 274 16.74 -18.16 -2.86
C GLN A 274 16.73 -19.34 -3.84
N LYS A 275 17.36 -20.46 -3.45
CA LYS A 275 17.41 -21.67 -4.26
C LYS A 275 16.01 -22.24 -4.54
N HIS A 276 15.15 -22.33 -3.51
CA HIS A 276 13.77 -22.79 -3.69
C HIS A 276 12.96 -21.92 -4.65
N LEU A 277 13.19 -20.61 -4.64
CA LEU A 277 12.53 -19.70 -5.57
C LEU A 277 13.08 -19.85 -7.00
N GLU A 278 14.37 -20.13 -7.17
CA GLU A 278 14.99 -20.42 -8.47
C GLU A 278 14.46 -21.75 -9.02
N ASP A 279 14.50 -22.82 -8.22
CA ASP A 279 13.99 -24.15 -8.58
C ASP A 279 12.50 -24.10 -8.97
N TYR A 280 11.68 -23.31 -8.25
CA TYR A 280 10.26 -23.11 -8.58
C TYR A 280 10.07 -22.42 -9.93
N LEU A 281 10.90 -21.42 -10.24
CA LEU A 281 10.79 -20.68 -11.49
C LEU A 281 11.28 -21.50 -12.69
N ASP A 282 12.19 -22.44 -12.46
CA ASP A 282 12.77 -23.30 -13.50
C ASP A 282 11.91 -24.55 -13.77
N SER A 283 11.26 -25.12 -12.75
CA SER A 283 10.55 -26.41 -12.87
C SER A 283 9.03 -26.33 -12.72
N ASP A 284 8.47 -25.15 -12.45
CA ASP A 284 7.05 -24.86 -12.13
C ASP A 284 6.44 -25.72 -11.01
N LYS A 285 7.26 -26.55 -10.35
CA LYS A 285 6.89 -27.41 -9.24
C LYS A 285 7.54 -26.87 -7.97
N LEU A 286 6.71 -26.38 -7.05
CA LEU A 286 7.16 -26.16 -5.68
C LEU A 286 7.43 -27.52 -5.02
N LEU A 287 8.69 -27.95 -5.01
CA LEU A 287 9.13 -29.02 -4.11
C LEU A 287 9.31 -28.42 -2.72
N VAL A 288 8.25 -28.42 -1.92
CA VAL A 288 8.38 -28.23 -0.48
C VAL A 288 7.70 -29.41 0.20
N THR A 289 8.49 -30.42 0.53
CA THR A 289 8.08 -31.39 1.54
C THR A 289 8.00 -30.66 2.89
N ASN A 290 6.99 -30.99 3.68
CA ASN A 290 6.72 -30.45 5.04
C ASN A 290 7.92 -30.53 6.02
N ILE A 291 9.05 -31.09 5.60
CA ILE A 291 10.23 -31.42 6.39
C ILE A 291 11.19 -30.21 6.54
N GLN A 292 11.23 -29.26 5.61
CA GLN A 292 12.08 -28.06 5.73
C GLN A 292 11.45 -26.91 6.54
N LEU A 293 10.13 -26.93 6.73
CA LEU A 293 9.41 -25.96 7.56
C LEU A 293 9.67 -26.17 9.07
N ASN A 294 9.96 -27.40 9.51
CA ASN A 294 10.36 -27.67 10.90
C ASN A 294 11.76 -27.13 11.24
N GLY A 295 12.66 -26.97 10.26
CA GLY A 295 13.95 -26.28 10.43
C GLY A 295 13.83 -24.75 10.56
N LEU A 296 12.67 -24.20 10.19
CA LEU A 296 12.32 -22.77 10.34
C LEU A 296 11.59 -22.49 11.67
N LYS A 297 11.01 -23.48 12.35
CA LYS A 297 10.41 -23.30 13.70
C LYS A 297 11.42 -22.84 14.77
N GLY A 298 12.72 -22.98 14.51
CA GLY A 298 13.81 -22.45 15.36
C GLY A 298 14.32 -21.06 14.96
N VAL A 299 13.72 -20.40 13.97
CA VAL A 299 14.03 -18.99 13.67
C VAL A 299 13.23 -18.15 14.65
N ALA A 300 13.92 -17.29 15.38
CA ALA A 300 13.27 -16.29 16.21
C ALA A 300 12.20 -15.55 15.37
N GLY A 301 10.91 -15.80 15.66
CA GLY A 301 9.77 -15.05 15.10
C GLY A 301 8.73 -15.85 14.35
N LEU A 302 8.92 -17.15 14.26
CA LEU A 302 7.95 -18.10 13.74
C LEU A 302 7.41 -18.86 14.97
N GLY A 303 6.13 -18.66 15.28
CA GLY A 303 5.50 -19.19 16.50
C GLY A 303 5.64 -20.71 16.62
N LYS A 304 5.44 -21.22 17.84
CA LYS A 304 5.19 -22.65 18.06
C LYS A 304 4.07 -23.16 17.17
#